data_AF-A0A5E4MYA6-F1
#
_entry.id   AF-A0A5E4MYA6-F1
#
_cell.length_a   1.000
_cell.length_b   1.000
_cell.length_c   1.000
_cell.angle_alpha   90.00
_cell.angle_beta   90.00
_cell.angle_gamma   90.00
#
_symmetry.space_group_name_H-M   'P 1'
#
loop_
_entity.id
_entity.type
_entity.pdbx_description
1 polymer ?
#
loop_
_entity_poly.entity_id
_entity_poly.type
_entity_poly.pdbx_seq_one_letter_code
_entity_poly.pdbx_strand_id
1 'polypeptide(L)'
;MIQLKLFVGTLVLLVLCEYSISIEDKMRKTKKFNKNKSDGLPDHILEKILIKTMENELKINERPPENMEMTKQNPCQKKHCSAGRECKVNEIGVAECVCVSECPIETDDRRKVCSNYNETWGSDCEIYRMRCNCEEDSSKCQNPEFKHLHVEYYGACKQLPKCSDSEMSDFPRRMREWLYNIMQDLADREELGPHFTKMVKEAETNLTKRWSNAAVWKWCDLDGHPHDRAVSRHELFPIRAPLQYLEHCIAPFLNKCDTNNDHMVTLVEWGDCLEIPKDTLEEDCDYLRNELN
;
A
#
# COMPACT_ATOMS: atom_id res chain seq x y z
N MET A 1 -66.83 -7.35 -23.30
CA MET A 1 -65.61 -7.29 -22.46
C MET A 1 -64.33 -6.93 -23.24
N ILE A 2 -64.41 -6.18 -24.34
CA ILE A 2 -63.22 -5.77 -25.13
C ILE A 2 -63.08 -4.24 -25.17
N GLN A 3 -64.19 -3.49 -25.03
CA GLN A 3 -64.20 -2.03 -24.95
C GLN A 3 -63.66 -1.46 -23.61
N LEU A 4 -63.65 -2.25 -22.52
CA LEU A 4 -63.14 -1.79 -21.21
C LEU A 4 -61.62 -1.96 -21.05
N LYS A 5 -60.97 -2.78 -21.89
CA LYS A 5 -59.51 -3.01 -21.83
C LYS A 5 -58.71 -1.95 -22.60
N LEU A 6 -59.30 -1.32 -23.62
CA LEU A 6 -58.67 -0.22 -24.37
C LEU A 6 -58.59 1.08 -23.56
N PHE A 7 -59.62 1.40 -22.78
CA PHE A 7 -59.66 2.63 -21.97
C PHE A 7 -58.69 2.60 -20.77
N VAL A 8 -58.49 1.42 -20.16
CA VAL A 8 -57.51 1.24 -19.07
C VAL A 8 -56.07 1.26 -19.63
N GLY A 9 -55.85 0.74 -20.84
CA GLY A 9 -54.54 0.81 -21.51
C GLY A 9 -54.11 2.24 -21.87
N THR A 10 -55.04 3.09 -22.29
CA THR A 10 -54.74 4.51 -22.61
C THR A 10 -54.58 5.39 -21.37
N LEU A 11 -55.26 5.09 -20.26
CA LEU A 11 -55.06 5.82 -19.00
C LEU A 11 -53.73 5.46 -18.31
N VAL A 12 -53.27 4.20 -18.41
CA VAL A 12 -51.96 3.81 -17.86
C VAL A 12 -50.81 4.41 -18.68
N LEU A 13 -50.96 4.57 -19.99
CA LEU A 13 -49.96 5.26 -20.85
C LEU A 13 -49.89 6.77 -20.60
N LEU A 14 -51.00 7.43 -20.24
CA LEU A 14 -50.99 8.85 -19.87
C LEU A 14 -50.45 9.09 -18.45
N VAL A 15 -50.71 8.20 -17.50
CA VAL A 15 -50.13 8.27 -16.13
C VAL A 15 -48.62 7.95 -16.13
N LEU A 16 -48.12 7.16 -17.09
CA LEU A 16 -46.68 6.94 -17.27
C LEU A 16 -46.01 8.07 -18.09
N CYS A 17 -46.75 8.82 -18.90
CA CYS A 17 -46.22 9.98 -19.62
C CYS A 17 -46.11 11.24 -18.74
N GLU A 18 -46.95 11.43 -17.73
CA GLU A 18 -46.80 12.54 -16.76
C GLU A 18 -45.73 12.28 -15.69
N TYR A 19 -45.19 11.06 -15.60
CA TYR A 19 -44.00 10.75 -14.79
C TYR A 19 -42.67 10.92 -15.55
N SER A 20 -42.71 11.33 -16.82
CA SER A 20 -41.54 11.37 -17.71
C SER A 20 -41.01 12.79 -18.02
N ILE A 21 -41.36 13.81 -17.25
CA ILE A 21 -40.68 15.13 -17.33
C ILE A 21 -40.28 15.57 -15.92
N SER A 22 -39.18 14.99 -15.42
CA SER A 22 -38.30 15.65 -14.46
C SER A 22 -36.90 15.06 -14.58
N ILE A 23 -36.28 15.28 -15.74
CA ILE A 23 -34.83 15.35 -15.85
C ILE A 23 -34.53 16.83 -16.15
N GLU A 24 -34.45 17.63 -15.09
CA GLU A 24 -33.65 18.85 -15.17
C GLU A 24 -32.19 18.43 -14.96
N ASP A 25 -31.38 18.79 -15.95
CA ASP A 25 -29.93 18.72 -15.93
C ASP A 25 -29.34 19.22 -14.60
N LYS A 26 -28.84 18.31 -13.76
CA LYS A 26 -27.79 18.67 -12.79
C LYS A 26 -26.47 18.77 -13.54
N MET A 27 -26.34 19.82 -14.36
CA MET A 27 -25.03 20.40 -14.64
C MET A 27 -24.38 20.69 -13.28
N ARG A 28 -23.21 20.08 -13.02
CA ARG A 28 -22.36 20.49 -11.91
C ARG A 28 -22.09 21.99 -12.10
N LYS A 29 -22.71 22.82 -11.27
CA LYS A 29 -22.41 24.25 -11.20
C LYS A 29 -20.94 24.37 -10.82
N THR A 30 -20.09 24.61 -11.81
CA THR A 30 -18.83 25.31 -11.63
C THR A 30 -19.16 26.56 -10.83
N LYS A 31 -18.66 26.67 -9.60
CA LYS A 31 -18.62 27.94 -8.89
C LYS A 31 -17.78 28.88 -9.77
N LYS A 32 -18.43 29.70 -10.58
CA LYS A 32 -17.84 30.94 -11.09
C LYS A 32 -17.55 31.77 -9.85
N PHE A 33 -16.29 31.77 -9.41
CA PHE A 33 -15.82 32.74 -8.45
C PHE A 33 -15.97 34.11 -9.12
N ASN A 34 -16.80 34.97 -8.53
CA ASN A 34 -16.92 36.36 -8.93
C ASN A 34 -15.51 36.96 -8.87
N LYS A 35 -15.05 37.48 -10.00
CA LYS A 35 -13.85 38.30 -10.09
C LYS A 35 -14.17 39.63 -9.42
N ASN A 36 -14.12 39.65 -8.08
CA ASN A 36 -14.06 40.89 -7.34
C ASN A 36 -12.73 41.55 -7.69
N LYS A 37 -12.86 42.72 -8.31
CA LYS A 37 -11.79 43.68 -8.55
C LYS A 37 -11.08 43.94 -7.22
N SER A 38 -9.87 43.42 -7.05
CA SER A 38 -9.03 43.78 -5.91
C SER A 38 -8.46 45.16 -6.17
N ASP A 39 -8.92 46.15 -5.41
CA ASP A 39 -8.26 47.44 -5.32
C ASP A 39 -6.80 47.22 -4.87
N GLY A 40 -5.87 47.80 -5.64
CA GLY A 40 -4.45 47.72 -5.37
C GLY A 40 -4.09 48.41 -4.04
N LEU A 41 -3.10 47.83 -3.36
CA LEU A 41 -2.52 48.41 -2.14
C LEU A 41 -1.83 49.74 -2.50
N PRO A 42 -2.05 50.85 -1.75
CA PRO A 42 -1.45 52.15 -2.06
C PRO A 42 0.08 52.11 -2.02
N ASP A 43 0.74 52.71 -3.02
CA ASP A 43 2.21 52.71 -3.23
C ASP A 43 3.04 53.10 -1.99
N HIS A 44 2.49 53.95 -1.11
CA HIS A 44 3.14 54.38 0.12
C HIS A 44 3.38 53.24 1.14
N ILE A 45 2.63 52.13 1.04
CA ILE A 45 2.83 50.95 1.89
C ILE A 45 3.96 50.08 1.35
N LEU A 46 4.12 50.02 0.02
CA LEU A 46 5.19 49.26 -0.62
C LEU A 46 6.57 49.88 -0.36
N GLU A 47 6.66 51.20 -0.36
CA GLU A 47 7.88 51.95 -0.04
C GLU A 47 8.32 51.75 1.43
N LYS A 48 7.37 51.71 2.37
CA LYS A 48 7.64 51.40 3.78
C LYS A 48 8.09 49.96 4.02
N ILE A 49 7.60 49.01 3.23
CA ILE A 49 8.02 47.61 3.33
C ILE A 49 9.45 47.46 2.79
N LEU A 50 9.78 48.07 1.65
CA LEU A 50 11.14 48.03 1.08
C LEU A 50 12.20 48.62 2.02
N ILE A 51 11.93 49.76 2.66
CA ILE A 51 12.87 50.39 3.60
C ILE A 51 13.12 49.47 4.80
N LYS A 52 12.08 48.79 5.31
CA LYS A 52 12.18 47.85 6.43
C LYS A 52 12.94 46.57 6.08
N THR A 53 12.89 46.14 4.81
CA THR A 53 13.67 45.00 4.30
C THR A 53 15.15 45.38 4.14
N MET A 54 15.46 46.60 3.68
CA MET A 54 16.84 47.08 3.52
C MET A 54 17.55 47.35 4.85
N GLU A 55 16.83 47.79 5.89
CA GLU A 55 17.39 47.99 7.24
C GLU A 55 17.72 46.67 7.97
N ASN A 56 17.06 45.56 7.60
CA ASN A 56 17.35 44.22 8.13
C ASN A 56 18.57 43.58 7.45
N GLU A 57 18.82 43.88 6.17
CA GLU A 57 19.97 43.37 5.42
C GLU A 57 21.32 43.96 5.90
N LEU A 58 21.30 45.15 6.55
CA LEU A 58 22.51 45.80 7.08
C LEU A 58 22.90 45.38 8.51
N LYS A 59 22.12 44.51 9.17
CA LYS A 59 22.40 44.03 10.54
C LYS A 59 22.86 42.56 10.63
N ILE A 60 23.10 41.89 9.49
CA ILE A 60 23.51 40.47 9.43
C ILE A 60 25.02 40.30 9.17
N ASN A 61 25.82 41.37 9.29
CA ASN A 61 27.28 41.35 9.02
C ASN A 61 28.16 41.56 10.26
N GLU A 62 27.79 40.98 11.40
CA GLU A 62 28.73 40.71 12.49
C GLU A 62 28.93 39.20 12.64
N ARG A 63 30.09 38.74 12.16
CA ARG A 63 30.51 37.33 12.09
C ARG A 63 31.19 36.96 13.42
N PRO A 64 30.65 36.03 14.23
CA PRO A 64 31.41 35.42 15.32
C PRO A 64 32.47 34.49 14.73
N PRO A 65 33.59 34.24 15.44
CA PRO A 65 34.74 33.56 14.88
C PRO A 65 34.38 32.13 14.46
N GLU A 66 34.89 31.78 13.28
CA GLU A 66 34.85 30.46 12.66
C GLU A 66 35.48 29.43 13.61
N ASN A 67 34.63 28.74 14.37
CA ASN A 67 35.00 27.50 15.03
C ASN A 67 34.43 26.34 14.20
N MET A 68 35.31 25.39 13.96
CA MET A 68 35.24 24.30 13.02
C MET A 68 34.23 23.24 13.48
N GLU A 69 33.14 23.05 12.75
CA GLU A 69 32.36 21.80 12.80
C GLU A 69 31.95 21.42 11.37
N MET A 70 32.87 20.71 10.70
CA MET A 70 32.51 19.87 9.57
C MET A 70 31.48 18.89 10.10
N THR A 71 30.20 19.08 9.76
CA THR A 71 29.09 18.24 10.24
C THR A 71 29.34 16.80 9.80
N LYS A 72 29.95 16.01 10.69
CA LYS A 72 30.04 14.56 10.53
C LYS A 72 28.62 14.03 10.55
N GLN A 73 28.01 13.90 9.38
CA GLN A 73 26.69 13.27 9.24
C GLN A 73 26.76 11.91 9.93
N ASN A 74 25.78 11.63 10.79
CA ASN A 74 25.74 10.37 11.52
C ASN A 74 25.72 9.22 10.50
N PRO A 75 26.69 8.29 10.51
CA PRO A 75 26.78 7.20 9.54
C PRO A 75 25.53 6.30 9.48
N CYS A 76 24.69 6.33 10.52
CA CYS A 76 23.42 5.61 10.57
C CYS A 76 22.26 6.28 9.83
N GLN A 77 22.35 7.57 9.45
CA GLN A 77 21.23 8.29 8.83
C GLN A 77 20.79 7.70 7.49
N LYS A 78 21.70 7.07 6.74
CA LYS A 78 21.43 6.47 5.42
C LYS A 78 21.64 4.96 5.40
N LYS A 79 21.94 4.34 6.55
CA LYS A 79 22.20 2.90 6.62
C LYS A 79 20.90 2.17 6.93
N HIS A 80 20.42 1.40 5.97
CA HIS A 80 19.30 0.50 6.16
C HIS A 80 19.79 -0.81 6.79
N CYS A 81 19.14 -1.21 7.88
CA CYS A 81 19.35 -2.49 8.55
C CYS A 81 18.16 -3.41 8.26
N SER A 82 18.39 -4.72 8.23
CA SER A 82 17.31 -5.70 8.07
C SER A 82 16.36 -5.70 9.28
N ALA A 83 15.20 -6.32 9.11
CA ALA A 83 14.18 -6.41 10.16
C ALA A 83 14.76 -6.98 11.47
N GLY A 84 14.43 -6.34 12.60
CA GLY A 84 14.93 -6.73 13.92
C GLY A 84 16.33 -6.19 14.26
N ARG A 85 16.94 -5.41 13.38
CA ARG A 85 18.22 -4.73 13.60
C ARG A 85 18.05 -3.22 13.61
N GLU A 86 18.82 -2.55 14.45
CA GLU A 86 18.93 -1.09 14.54
C GLU A 86 20.38 -0.65 14.28
N CYS A 87 20.55 0.49 13.63
CA CYS A 87 21.88 1.03 13.37
C CYS A 87 22.45 1.72 14.62
N LYS A 88 23.63 1.29 15.06
CA LYS A 88 24.42 1.94 16.11
C LYS A 88 25.82 2.25 15.61
N VAL A 89 26.36 3.37 16.06
CA VAL A 89 27.75 3.76 15.77
C VAL A 89 28.65 3.15 16.84
N ASN A 90 29.63 2.34 16.41
CA ASN A 90 30.61 1.73 17.32
C ASN A 90 31.67 2.75 17.78
N GLU A 91 32.55 2.33 18.69
CA GLU A 91 33.60 3.18 19.28
C GLU A 91 34.59 3.77 18.25
N ILE A 92 34.69 3.13 17.07
CA ILE A 92 35.58 3.53 15.97
C ILE A 92 34.88 4.56 15.04
N GLY A 93 33.60 4.86 15.29
CA GLY A 93 32.80 5.78 14.47
C GLY A 93 32.18 5.12 13.23
N VAL A 94 32.12 3.80 13.16
CA VAL A 94 31.52 3.04 12.07
C VAL A 94 30.09 2.66 12.43
N ALA A 95 29.14 2.84 11.49
CA ALA A 95 27.76 2.38 11.65
C ALA A 95 27.66 0.86 11.48
N GLU A 96 27.03 0.18 12.44
CA GLU A 96 26.81 -1.26 12.48
C GLU A 96 25.35 -1.58 12.79
N CYS A 97 24.81 -2.65 12.19
CA CYS A 97 23.43 -3.07 12.42
C CYS A 97 23.40 -4.16 13.49
N VAL A 98 23.00 -3.78 14.71
CA VAL A 98 22.90 -4.70 15.86
C VAL A 98 21.45 -5.07 16.13
N CYS A 99 21.19 -6.17 16.82
CA CYS A 99 19.82 -6.53 17.18
C CYS A 99 19.15 -5.44 18.03
N VAL A 100 17.86 -5.20 17.75
CA VAL A 100 17.03 -4.24 18.50
C VAL A 100 17.06 -4.59 19.98
N SER A 101 17.38 -3.61 20.81
CA SER A 101 17.50 -3.81 22.25
C SER A 101 16.15 -3.99 22.94
N GLU A 102 15.19 -3.12 22.64
CA GLU A 102 13.86 -3.08 23.24
C GLU A 102 12.79 -2.80 22.18
N CYS A 103 11.63 -3.43 22.32
CA CYS A 103 10.49 -3.23 21.43
C CYS A 103 9.43 -2.39 22.15
N PRO A 104 8.71 -1.51 21.42
CA PRO A 104 7.55 -0.81 21.97
C PRO A 104 6.51 -1.79 22.50
N ILE A 105 5.85 -1.41 23.59
CA ILE A 105 4.76 -2.20 24.17
C ILE A 105 3.50 -1.93 23.37
N GLU A 106 3.03 -2.96 22.66
CA GLU A 106 1.76 -2.92 21.96
C GLU A 106 0.62 -3.33 22.89
N THR A 107 -0.40 -2.47 22.99
CA THR A 107 -1.59 -2.72 23.83
C THR A 107 -2.79 -3.20 23.03
N ASP A 108 -2.78 -3.01 21.71
CA ASP A 108 -3.84 -3.46 20.80
C ASP A 108 -3.64 -4.94 20.45
N ASP A 109 -4.63 -5.79 20.74
CA ASP A 109 -4.59 -7.22 20.41
C ASP A 109 -4.42 -7.48 18.91
N ARG A 110 -4.79 -6.53 18.04
CA ARG A 110 -4.60 -6.63 16.58
C ARG A 110 -3.14 -6.43 16.16
N ARG A 111 -2.31 -5.83 17.02
CA ARG A 111 -0.87 -5.61 16.80
C ARG A 111 0.00 -6.78 17.27
N LYS A 112 -0.59 -7.70 18.06
CA LYS A 112 0.02 -9.00 18.35
C LYS A 112 0.23 -9.78 17.05
N VAL A 113 1.05 -10.81 17.12
CA VAL A 113 1.32 -11.67 15.96
C VAL A 113 1.37 -13.12 16.37
N CYS A 114 0.98 -14.00 15.45
CA CYS A 114 1.18 -15.43 15.57
C CYS A 114 2.43 -15.82 14.78
N SER A 115 3.33 -16.59 15.39
CA SER A 115 4.54 -17.09 14.73
C SER A 115 4.28 -18.38 13.94
N ASN A 116 5.23 -18.75 13.09
CA ASN A 116 5.26 -20.05 12.41
C ASN A 116 5.38 -21.25 13.37
N TYR A 117 5.61 -21.03 14.66
CA TYR A 117 5.58 -22.05 15.72
C TYR A 117 4.23 -22.09 16.47
N ASN A 118 3.22 -21.36 15.98
CA ASN A 118 1.92 -21.23 16.62
C ASN A 118 1.98 -20.62 18.04
N GLU A 119 2.93 -19.72 18.26
CA GLU A 119 3.08 -18.96 19.49
C GLU A 119 2.64 -17.50 19.29
N THR A 120 1.94 -16.93 20.27
CA THR A 120 1.51 -15.53 20.22
C THR A 120 2.58 -14.63 20.83
N TRP A 121 2.99 -13.61 20.08
CA TRP A 121 3.96 -12.61 20.50
C TRP A 121 3.31 -11.24 20.64
N GLY A 122 3.92 -10.36 21.44
CA GLY A 122 3.39 -9.03 21.73
C GLY A 122 3.36 -8.13 20.49
N SER A 123 4.35 -8.25 19.61
CA SER A 123 4.44 -7.53 18.35
C SER A 123 5.36 -8.24 17.35
N ASP A 124 5.33 -7.83 16.09
CA ASP A 124 6.28 -8.26 15.07
C ASP A 124 7.73 -7.87 15.40
N CYS A 125 7.95 -6.72 16.04
CA CYS A 125 9.27 -6.32 16.55
C CYS A 125 9.88 -7.40 17.46
N GLU A 126 9.11 -8.00 18.36
CA GLU A 126 9.62 -9.01 19.29
C GLU A 126 10.09 -10.27 18.55
N ILE A 127 9.34 -10.69 17.52
CA ILE A 127 9.72 -11.79 16.65
C ILE A 127 11.04 -11.49 15.93
N TYR A 128 11.14 -10.33 15.27
CA TYR A 128 12.35 -9.98 14.53
C TYR A 128 13.57 -9.84 15.46
N ARG A 129 13.38 -9.28 16.65
CA ARG A 129 14.42 -9.19 17.67
C ARG A 129 14.86 -10.58 18.14
N MET A 130 13.92 -11.48 18.42
CA MET A 130 14.25 -12.85 18.85
C MET A 130 15.01 -13.61 17.77
N ARG A 131 14.54 -13.54 16.52
CA ARG A 131 15.22 -14.11 15.36
C ARG A 131 16.65 -13.59 15.27
N CYS A 132 16.84 -12.27 15.33
CA CYS A 132 18.17 -11.66 15.28
C CYS A 132 19.10 -12.18 16.39
N ASN A 133 18.62 -12.23 17.64
CA ASN A 133 19.39 -12.75 18.76
C ASN A 133 19.81 -14.21 18.57
N CYS A 134 18.94 -15.03 17.96
CA CYS A 134 19.24 -16.43 17.68
C CYS A 134 20.15 -16.61 16.46
N GLU A 135 20.04 -15.77 15.43
CA GLU A 135 21.00 -15.73 14.32
C GLU A 135 22.42 -15.39 14.80
N GLU A 136 22.55 -14.55 15.82
CA GLU A 136 23.84 -14.15 16.43
C GLU A 136 24.33 -15.09 17.55
N ASP A 137 23.64 -16.20 17.82
CA ASP A 137 23.93 -17.13 18.93
C ASP A 137 24.10 -16.41 20.29
N SER A 138 23.35 -15.34 20.48
CA SER A 138 23.37 -14.50 21.70
C SER A 138 22.78 -15.25 22.89
N SER A 139 23.23 -14.90 24.10
CA SER A 139 22.65 -15.41 25.35
C SER A 139 21.18 -15.03 25.55
N LYS A 140 20.67 -14.05 24.79
CA LYS A 140 19.26 -13.65 24.76
C LYS A 140 18.38 -14.54 23.87
N CYS A 141 18.97 -15.43 23.08
CA CYS A 141 18.22 -16.40 22.31
C CYS A 141 17.55 -17.40 23.24
N GLN A 142 16.23 -17.55 23.12
CA GLN A 142 15.46 -18.49 23.96
C GLN A 142 15.50 -19.92 23.41
N ASN A 143 15.53 -20.08 22.09
CA ASN A 143 15.53 -21.38 21.43
C ASN A 143 16.34 -21.31 20.11
N PRO A 144 17.36 -22.16 19.91
CA PRO A 144 18.13 -22.19 18.66
C PRO A 144 17.30 -22.40 17.39
N GLU A 145 16.12 -23.03 17.49
CA GLU A 145 15.20 -23.21 16.35
C GLU A 145 14.65 -21.86 15.83
N PHE A 146 14.62 -20.82 16.68
CA PHE A 146 14.12 -19.49 16.31
C PHE A 146 15.01 -18.71 15.33
N LYS A 147 16.07 -19.31 14.80
CA LYS A 147 16.82 -18.78 13.64
C LYS A 147 15.92 -18.58 12.41
N HIS A 148 14.84 -19.34 12.29
CA HIS A 148 13.85 -19.23 11.21
C HIS A 148 12.49 -18.68 11.68
N LEU A 149 12.44 -18.06 12.87
CA LEU A 149 11.23 -17.48 13.43
C LEU A 149 10.71 -16.34 12.55
N HIS A 150 9.44 -16.39 12.16
CA HIS A 150 8.80 -15.33 11.40
C HIS A 150 7.33 -15.20 11.77
N VAL A 151 6.74 -14.06 11.41
CA VAL A 151 5.31 -13.81 11.56
C VAL A 151 4.57 -14.68 10.54
N GLU A 152 3.63 -15.49 11.01
CA GLU A 152 2.70 -16.24 10.18
C GLU A 152 1.49 -15.37 9.79
N TYR A 153 0.93 -14.65 10.78
CA TYR A 153 -0.13 -13.66 10.59
C TYR A 153 -0.23 -12.66 11.74
N TYR A 154 -0.87 -11.52 11.48
CA TYR A 154 -1.19 -10.51 12.50
C TYR A 154 -2.45 -10.88 13.30
N GLY A 155 -2.44 -10.56 14.60
CA GLY A 155 -3.38 -11.02 15.61
C GLY A 155 -2.83 -12.16 16.46
N ALA A 156 -3.46 -12.42 17.61
CA ALA A 156 -3.12 -13.55 18.46
C ALA A 156 -3.39 -14.89 17.75
N CYS A 157 -2.63 -15.93 18.11
CA CYS A 157 -2.81 -17.25 17.52
C CYS A 157 -4.22 -17.78 17.80
N LYS A 158 -4.86 -18.28 16.75
CA LYS A 158 -6.14 -18.99 16.81
C LYS A 158 -6.14 -20.19 15.90
N GLN A 159 -7.07 -21.11 16.15
CA GLN A 159 -7.31 -22.21 15.24
C GLN A 159 -8.00 -21.67 13.98
N LEU A 160 -7.26 -21.61 12.87
CA LEU A 160 -7.83 -21.32 11.56
C LEU A 160 -8.51 -22.59 11.00
N PRO A 161 -9.72 -22.48 10.42
CA PRO A 161 -10.33 -23.59 9.72
C PRO A 161 -9.52 -23.96 8.47
N LYS A 162 -9.65 -25.20 8.02
CA LYS A 162 -9.08 -25.61 6.73
C LYS A 162 -9.90 -24.98 5.61
N CYS A 163 -9.23 -24.54 4.55
CA CYS A 163 -9.91 -24.07 3.34
C CYS A 163 -10.57 -25.25 2.64
N SER A 164 -11.88 -25.20 2.48
CA SER A 164 -12.64 -26.21 1.73
C SER A 164 -12.44 -26.07 0.23
N ASP A 165 -12.69 -27.13 -0.53
CA ASP A 165 -12.55 -27.12 -1.99
C ASP A 165 -13.48 -26.09 -2.65
N SER A 166 -14.70 -25.91 -2.11
CA SER A 166 -15.63 -24.89 -2.58
C SER A 166 -15.12 -23.48 -2.34
N GLU A 167 -14.59 -23.20 -1.15
CA GLU A 167 -14.01 -21.88 -0.85
C GLU A 167 -12.80 -21.59 -1.73
N MET A 168 -11.92 -22.58 -1.91
CA MET A 168 -10.74 -22.48 -2.75
C MET A 168 -11.12 -22.28 -4.23
N SER A 169 -12.18 -22.90 -4.71
CA SER A 169 -12.65 -22.72 -6.09
C SER A 169 -13.16 -21.31 -6.39
N ASP A 170 -13.72 -20.62 -5.39
CA ASP A 170 -14.20 -19.23 -5.53
C ASP A 170 -13.11 -18.19 -5.17
N PHE A 171 -12.06 -18.60 -4.45
CA PHE A 171 -11.03 -17.72 -3.95
C PHE A 171 -10.32 -16.89 -5.05
N PRO A 172 -9.90 -17.46 -6.20
CA PRO A 172 -9.31 -16.68 -7.29
C PRO A 172 -10.16 -15.48 -7.70
N ARG A 173 -11.48 -15.68 -7.78
CA ARG A 173 -12.46 -14.64 -8.15
C ARG A 173 -12.53 -13.54 -7.11
N ARG A 174 -12.68 -13.91 -5.84
CA ARG A 174 -12.71 -12.93 -4.74
C ARG A 174 -11.41 -12.15 -4.65
N MET A 175 -10.28 -12.80 -4.87
CA MET A 175 -8.96 -12.16 -4.83
C MET A 175 -8.81 -11.12 -5.95
N ARG A 176 -9.13 -11.44 -7.21
CA ARG A 176 -9.04 -10.45 -8.31
C ARG A 176 -10.00 -9.28 -8.14
N GLU A 177 -11.20 -9.53 -7.61
CA GLU A 177 -12.18 -8.47 -7.29
C GLU A 177 -11.67 -7.57 -6.15
N TRP A 178 -11.12 -8.18 -5.10
CA TRP A 178 -10.52 -7.46 -3.98
C TRP A 178 -9.35 -6.59 -4.42
N LEU A 179 -8.43 -7.11 -5.22
CA LEU A 179 -7.29 -6.35 -5.76
C LEU A 179 -7.74 -5.11 -6.54
N TYR A 180 -8.75 -5.25 -7.39
CA TYR A 180 -9.30 -4.13 -8.15
C TYR A 180 -9.95 -3.08 -7.23
N ASN A 181 -10.67 -3.50 -6.20
CA ASN A 181 -11.28 -2.57 -5.25
C ASN A 181 -10.21 -1.82 -4.45
N ILE A 182 -9.16 -2.49 -4.00
CA ILE A 182 -8.04 -1.83 -3.33
C ILE A 182 -7.35 -0.83 -4.28
N MET A 183 -7.11 -1.22 -5.53
CA MET A 183 -6.50 -0.33 -6.52
C MET A 183 -7.34 0.93 -6.76
N GLN A 184 -8.66 0.79 -6.85
CA GLN A 184 -9.59 1.93 -6.94
C GLN A 184 -9.56 2.79 -5.68
N ASP A 185 -9.63 2.19 -4.49
CA ASP A 185 -9.62 2.91 -3.22
C ASP A 185 -8.33 3.74 -3.06
N LEU A 186 -7.18 3.21 -3.49
CA LEU A 186 -5.91 3.93 -3.50
C LEU A 186 -5.89 5.08 -4.51
N ALA A 187 -6.48 4.87 -5.70
CA ALA A 187 -6.61 5.92 -6.71
C ALA A 187 -7.52 7.06 -6.22
N ASP A 188 -8.63 6.74 -5.56
CA ASP A 188 -9.57 7.71 -5.00
C ASP A 188 -8.96 8.53 -3.86
N ARG A 189 -7.99 7.95 -3.13
CA ARG A 189 -7.24 8.63 -2.06
C ARG A 189 -6.01 9.38 -2.55
N GLU A 190 -5.73 9.35 -3.86
CA GLU A 190 -4.52 9.93 -4.46
C GLU A 190 -3.22 9.31 -3.90
N GLU A 191 -3.29 8.05 -3.43
CA GLU A 191 -2.14 7.28 -2.91
C GLU A 191 -1.51 6.40 -3.99
N LEU A 192 -2.15 6.32 -5.16
CA LEU A 192 -1.67 5.54 -6.30
C LEU A 192 -0.88 6.43 -7.27
N GLY A 193 0.27 5.93 -7.75
CA GLY A 193 1.09 6.65 -8.72
C GLY A 193 0.31 7.05 -10.00
N PRO A 194 0.72 8.12 -10.71
CA PRO A 194 0.05 8.59 -11.92
C PRO A 194 -0.13 7.51 -13.00
N HIS A 195 0.86 6.63 -13.15
CA HIS A 195 0.83 5.52 -14.11
C HIS A 195 -0.29 4.53 -13.78
N PHE A 196 -0.33 3.98 -12.58
CA PHE A 196 -1.38 3.04 -12.17
C PHE A 196 -2.76 3.71 -12.06
N THR A 197 -2.82 5.00 -11.72
CA THR A 197 -4.08 5.75 -11.75
C THR A 197 -4.68 5.79 -13.17
N LYS A 198 -3.84 5.88 -14.20
CA LYS A 198 -4.30 5.76 -15.60
C LYS A 198 -4.83 4.36 -15.89
N MET A 199 -4.17 3.31 -15.38
CA MET A 199 -4.63 1.92 -15.53
C MET A 199 -5.99 1.68 -14.87
N VAL A 200 -6.29 2.31 -13.73
CA VAL A 200 -7.63 2.26 -13.10
C VAL A 200 -8.67 2.88 -14.02
N LYS A 201 -8.41 4.09 -14.55
CA LYS A 201 -9.35 4.80 -15.45
C LYS A 201 -9.61 4.03 -16.75
N GLU A 202 -8.59 3.37 -17.28
CA GLU A 202 -8.77 2.48 -18.45
C GLU A 202 -9.71 1.31 -18.10
N ALA A 203 -9.48 0.68 -16.95
CA ALA A 203 -10.28 -0.44 -16.46
C ALA A 203 -11.76 -0.11 -16.17
N GLU A 204 -12.10 1.15 -15.85
CA GLU A 204 -13.49 1.61 -15.72
C GLU A 204 -14.25 1.55 -17.05
N THR A 205 -13.55 1.80 -18.16
CA THR A 205 -14.13 1.84 -19.51
C THR A 205 -13.98 0.52 -20.26
N ASN A 206 -12.97 -0.28 -19.92
CA ASN A 206 -12.66 -1.55 -20.56
C ASN A 206 -12.66 -2.70 -19.55
N LEU A 207 -13.76 -3.48 -19.54
CA LEU A 207 -13.93 -4.60 -18.62
C LEU A 207 -12.88 -5.71 -18.80
N THR A 208 -12.26 -5.85 -19.97
CA THR A 208 -11.22 -6.88 -20.19
C THR A 208 -9.92 -6.56 -19.45
N LYS A 209 -9.65 -5.26 -19.26
CA LYS A 209 -8.46 -4.77 -18.53
C LYS A 209 -8.69 -4.64 -17.03
N ARG A 210 -9.93 -4.80 -16.57
CA ARG A 210 -10.32 -4.58 -15.17
C ARG A 210 -9.51 -5.40 -14.17
N TRP A 211 -9.42 -6.71 -14.41
CA TRP A 211 -8.72 -7.62 -13.52
C TRP A 211 -7.22 -7.68 -13.84
N SER A 212 -6.85 -7.62 -15.11
CA SER A 212 -5.44 -7.66 -15.53
C SER A 212 -4.66 -6.47 -14.98
N ASN A 213 -5.21 -5.25 -15.06
CA ASN A 213 -4.53 -4.05 -14.58
C ASN A 213 -4.29 -4.09 -13.07
N ALA A 214 -5.29 -4.53 -12.30
CA ALA A 214 -5.16 -4.68 -10.85
C ALA A 214 -4.18 -5.80 -10.46
N ALA A 215 -4.18 -6.91 -11.21
CA ALA A 215 -3.26 -8.00 -10.98
C ALA A 215 -1.80 -7.61 -11.28
N VAL A 216 -1.57 -6.92 -12.41
CA VAL A 216 -0.25 -6.40 -12.80
C VAL A 216 0.23 -5.37 -11.79
N TRP A 217 -0.59 -4.37 -11.45
CA TRP A 217 -0.24 -3.37 -10.44
C TRP A 217 0.18 -4.04 -9.13
N LYS A 218 -0.63 -4.97 -8.60
CA LYS A 218 -0.29 -5.58 -7.33
C LYS A 218 0.96 -6.43 -7.40
N TRP A 219 1.18 -7.13 -8.51
CA TRP A 219 2.38 -7.92 -8.71
C TRP A 219 3.62 -7.02 -8.78
N CYS A 220 3.57 -5.91 -9.51
CA CYS A 220 4.65 -4.92 -9.55
C CYS A 220 4.91 -4.26 -8.19
N ASP A 221 3.86 -4.03 -7.40
CA ASP A 221 3.95 -3.49 -6.02
C ASP A 221 4.60 -4.48 -5.04
N LEU A 222 4.49 -5.78 -5.32
CA LEU A 222 5.11 -6.84 -4.52
C LEU A 222 6.53 -7.19 -4.99
N ASP A 223 6.84 -7.11 -6.29
CA ASP A 223 8.20 -7.27 -6.87
C ASP A 223 9.08 -6.11 -6.39
N GLY A 224 9.64 -6.27 -5.18
CA GLY A 224 10.36 -5.26 -4.43
C GLY A 224 11.83 -5.22 -4.82
N HIS A 225 12.72 -4.94 -3.87
CA HIS A 225 14.16 -4.95 -4.12
C HIS A 225 14.80 -6.29 -3.70
N PRO A 226 15.57 -6.96 -4.58
CA PRO A 226 15.85 -6.58 -5.97
C PRO A 226 14.65 -6.85 -6.89
N HIS A 227 14.42 -5.96 -7.87
CA HIS A 227 13.39 -6.18 -8.88
C HIS A 227 13.85 -7.28 -9.85
N ASP A 228 13.49 -8.53 -9.56
CA ASP A 228 13.94 -9.71 -10.30
C ASP A 228 12.85 -10.32 -11.19
N ARG A 229 11.71 -9.63 -11.32
CA ARG A 229 10.54 -10.05 -12.09
C ARG A 229 9.93 -11.35 -11.57
N ALA A 230 10.02 -11.57 -10.27
CA ALA A 230 9.28 -12.62 -9.59
C ALA A 230 9.00 -12.19 -8.15
N VAL A 231 7.92 -12.70 -7.58
CA VAL A 231 7.54 -12.35 -6.20
C VAL A 231 7.89 -13.52 -5.29
N SER A 232 8.83 -13.31 -4.38
CA SER A 232 9.23 -14.30 -3.39
C SER A 232 8.17 -14.50 -2.31
N ARG A 233 8.30 -15.59 -1.53
CA ARG A 233 7.47 -15.80 -0.32
C ARG A 233 7.53 -14.64 0.68
N HIS A 234 8.67 -13.95 0.77
CA HIS A 234 8.82 -12.81 1.67
C HIS A 234 8.08 -11.59 1.15
N GLU A 235 8.09 -11.37 -0.15
CA GLU A 235 7.38 -10.25 -0.79
C GLU A 235 5.87 -10.44 -0.80
N LEU A 236 5.36 -11.66 -0.71
CA LEU A 236 3.92 -11.93 -0.50
C LEU A 236 3.44 -11.54 0.91
N PHE A 237 4.34 -11.25 1.85
CA PHE A 237 4.01 -10.97 3.24
C PHE A 237 2.95 -9.87 3.44
N PRO A 238 3.01 -8.71 2.73
CA PRO A 238 2.06 -7.61 2.91
C PRO A 238 0.61 -7.96 2.56
N ILE A 239 0.38 -8.98 1.71
CA ILE A 239 -0.97 -9.47 1.42
C ILE A 239 -1.32 -10.72 2.23
N ARG A 240 -0.35 -11.58 2.55
CA ARG A 240 -0.59 -12.81 3.30
C ARG A 240 -0.88 -12.54 4.77
N ALA A 241 0.09 -12.02 5.51
CA ALA A 241 0.05 -12.00 6.97
C ALA A 241 -1.08 -11.14 7.55
N PRO A 242 -1.40 -9.95 6.98
CA PRO A 242 -2.52 -9.14 7.49
C PRO A 242 -3.90 -9.75 7.23
N LEU A 243 -4.06 -10.53 6.14
CA LEU A 243 -5.36 -11.07 5.73
C LEU A 243 -5.61 -12.50 6.21
N GLN A 244 -4.56 -13.29 6.46
CA GLN A 244 -4.67 -14.70 6.87
C GLN A 244 -5.53 -14.90 8.12
N TYR A 245 -5.57 -13.92 9.04
CA TYR A 245 -6.42 -13.98 10.22
C TYR A 245 -7.92 -13.92 9.87
N LEU A 246 -8.29 -13.29 8.75
CA LEU A 246 -9.67 -13.10 8.30
C LEU A 246 -10.06 -14.05 7.17
N GLU A 247 -9.10 -14.48 6.36
CA GLU A 247 -9.28 -15.30 5.17
C GLU A 247 -8.34 -16.50 5.22
N HIS A 248 -8.79 -17.62 5.79
CA HIS A 248 -7.96 -18.83 6.00
C HIS A 248 -7.47 -19.47 4.69
N CYS A 249 -8.09 -19.14 3.56
CA CYS A 249 -7.73 -19.64 2.24
C CYS A 249 -6.56 -18.89 1.59
N ILE A 250 -6.13 -17.72 2.08
CA ILE A 250 -5.10 -16.93 1.39
C ILE A 250 -3.73 -17.62 1.36
N ALA A 251 -3.27 -18.18 2.48
CA ALA A 251 -2.03 -18.96 2.51
C ALA A 251 -2.01 -20.15 1.54
N PRO A 252 -2.98 -21.08 1.57
CA PRO A 252 -2.99 -22.21 0.64
C PRO A 252 -3.20 -21.78 -0.82
N PHE A 253 -3.93 -20.69 -1.06
CA PHE A 253 -4.09 -20.12 -2.39
C PHE A 253 -2.75 -19.62 -2.94
N LEU A 254 -2.05 -18.75 -2.20
CA LEU A 254 -0.76 -18.19 -2.61
C LEU A 254 0.31 -19.28 -2.80
N ASN A 255 0.31 -20.30 -1.94
CA ASN A 255 1.20 -21.45 -2.09
C ASN A 255 0.92 -22.26 -3.38
N LYS A 256 -0.32 -22.28 -3.86
CA LYS A 256 -0.71 -22.97 -5.10
C LYS A 256 -0.34 -22.18 -6.36
N CYS A 257 -0.15 -20.87 -6.23
CA CYS A 257 0.26 -20.03 -7.36
C CYS A 257 1.69 -20.35 -7.83
N ASP A 258 2.57 -20.83 -6.95
CA ASP A 258 3.91 -21.33 -7.28
C ASP A 258 3.80 -22.73 -7.91
N THR A 259 3.66 -22.79 -9.24
CA THR A 259 3.30 -24.03 -9.95
C THR A 259 4.49 -24.96 -10.18
N ASN A 260 5.67 -24.39 -10.30
CA ASN A 260 6.93 -25.11 -10.48
C ASN A 260 7.65 -25.37 -9.14
N ASN A 261 7.13 -24.83 -8.03
CA ASN A 261 7.64 -24.97 -6.67
C ASN A 261 9.07 -24.45 -6.50
N ASP A 262 9.41 -23.35 -7.19
CA ASP A 262 10.71 -22.66 -7.09
C ASP A 262 10.73 -21.56 -6.01
N HIS A 263 9.62 -21.39 -5.27
CA HIS A 263 9.41 -20.41 -4.21
C HIS A 263 9.32 -18.96 -4.69
N MET A 264 9.18 -18.77 -5.98
CA MET A 264 8.96 -17.50 -6.64
C MET A 264 7.64 -17.56 -7.41
N VAL A 265 6.96 -16.43 -7.56
CA VAL A 265 5.72 -16.33 -8.33
C VAL A 265 5.92 -15.34 -9.45
N THR A 266 6.02 -15.85 -10.67
CA THR A 266 6.11 -15.02 -11.89
C THR A 266 4.77 -14.34 -12.20
N LEU A 267 4.78 -13.29 -13.03
CA LEU A 267 3.54 -12.63 -13.46
C LEU A 267 2.56 -13.60 -14.16
N VAL A 268 3.10 -14.56 -14.91
CA VAL A 268 2.30 -15.57 -15.62
C VAL A 268 1.62 -16.52 -14.63
N GLU A 269 2.36 -17.00 -13.62
CA GLU A 269 1.80 -17.84 -12.57
C GLU A 269 0.78 -17.11 -11.71
N TRP A 270 1.07 -15.86 -11.36
CA TRP A 270 0.13 -14.98 -10.66
C TRP A 270 -1.18 -14.82 -11.43
N GLY A 271 -1.08 -14.53 -12.73
CA GLY A 271 -2.22 -14.42 -13.64
C GLY A 271 -3.02 -15.70 -13.77
N ASP A 272 -2.35 -16.83 -13.97
CA ASP A 272 -2.98 -18.16 -14.03
C ASP A 272 -3.71 -18.48 -12.73
N CYS A 273 -3.10 -18.15 -11.59
CA CYS A 273 -3.68 -18.36 -10.25
C CYS A 273 -4.94 -17.51 -10.03
N LEU A 274 -5.01 -16.33 -10.63
CA LEU A 274 -6.17 -15.43 -10.60
C LEU A 274 -7.19 -15.69 -11.71
N GLU A 275 -6.96 -16.69 -12.56
CA GLU A 275 -7.79 -17.03 -13.72
C GLU A 275 -7.89 -15.89 -14.75
N ILE A 276 -6.78 -15.17 -14.95
CA ILE A 276 -6.68 -14.05 -15.89
C ILE A 276 -6.01 -14.53 -17.20
N PRO A 277 -6.58 -14.23 -18.38
CA PRO A 277 -5.98 -14.64 -19.65
C PRO A 277 -4.58 -14.01 -19.86
N LYS A 278 -3.60 -14.84 -20.23
CA LYS A 278 -2.19 -14.44 -20.38
C LYS A 278 -1.97 -13.29 -21.35
N ASP A 279 -2.74 -13.24 -22.42
CA ASP A 279 -2.69 -12.21 -23.45
C ASP A 279 -3.10 -10.82 -22.94
N THR A 280 -3.77 -10.74 -21.79
CA THR A 280 -4.18 -9.47 -21.17
C THR A 280 -3.17 -8.93 -20.16
N LEU A 281 -2.20 -9.75 -19.76
CA LEU A 281 -1.17 -9.43 -18.78
C LEU A 281 0.01 -8.76 -19.47
N GLU A 282 0.03 -7.43 -19.44
CA GLU A 282 1.14 -6.62 -19.93
C GLU A 282 1.98 -6.18 -18.72
N GLU A 283 3.23 -6.63 -18.64
CA GLU A 283 4.17 -6.18 -17.60
C GLU A 283 4.52 -4.72 -17.85
N ASP A 284 4.12 -3.83 -16.95
CA ASP A 284 4.44 -2.39 -17.00
C ASP A 284 4.84 -1.89 -15.60
N CYS A 285 5.91 -2.48 -15.05
CA CYS A 285 6.42 -2.16 -13.71
C CYS A 285 7.51 -1.09 -13.71
N ASP A 286 7.93 -0.60 -14.89
CA ASP A 286 9.09 0.28 -15.04
C ASP A 286 8.93 1.61 -14.29
N TYR A 287 7.69 2.05 -14.07
CA TYR A 287 7.41 3.23 -13.25
C TYR A 287 7.92 3.06 -11.80
N LEU A 288 7.62 1.94 -11.14
CA LEU A 288 8.04 1.67 -9.75
C LEU A 288 9.55 1.48 -9.64
N ARG A 289 10.15 0.82 -10.63
CA ARG A 289 11.59 0.54 -10.67
C ARG A 289 12.44 1.82 -10.79
N ASN A 290 11.88 2.85 -11.42
CA ASN A 290 12.57 4.13 -11.63
C ASN A 290 12.40 5.13 -10.48
N GLU A 291 11.38 4.97 -9.61
CA GLU A 291 11.21 5.82 -8.41
C GLU A 291 12.11 5.39 -7.23
N LEU A 292 12.69 4.18 -7.28
CA LEU A 292 13.49 3.58 -6.22
C LEU A 292 15.01 3.56 -6.48
N ASN A 293 15.47 4.18 -7.59
CA ASN A 293 16.89 4.40 -7.91
C ASN A 293 17.28 5.88 -7.73
#